data_AF-A0A3M1AKC7-F1
#
_entry.id   AF-A0A3M1AKC7-F1
#
_cell.length_a   1.000
_cell.length_b   1.000
_cell.length_c   1.000
_cell.angle_alpha   90.00
_cell.angle_beta   90.00
_cell.angle_gamma   90.00
#
_symmetry.space_group_name_H-M   'P 1'
#
loop_
_entity.id
_entity.type
_entity.pdbx_description
1 polymer ?
#
loop_
_entity_poly.entity_id
_entity_poly.type
_entity_poly.pdbx_seq_one_letter_code
_entity_poly.pdbx_strand_id
1 'polypeptide(L)'
;SLGVPEEVLQRVVYLIQHHEFGRDNDADLEALKDADSLSFFETNLPGYYRREGEEEALRRMRWGYNRLSKRGRQIFHQHKWQNKEVLHLLKKFNE
;
A
#
# COMPACT_ATOMS: atom_id res chain seq x y z
N SER A 1 -8.91 -14.76 28.82
CA SER A 1 -8.11 -14.10 27.76
C SER A 1 -7.95 -15.06 26.59
N LEU A 2 -7.77 -14.59 25.36
CA LEU A 2 -7.67 -15.41 24.14
C LEU A 2 -6.38 -16.28 24.04
N GLY A 3 -5.67 -16.50 25.15
CA GLY A 3 -4.40 -17.24 25.16
C GLY A 3 -3.23 -16.52 24.46
N VAL A 4 -3.42 -15.27 24.03
CA VAL A 4 -2.39 -14.46 23.37
C VAL A 4 -1.58 -13.69 24.43
N PRO A 5 -0.23 -13.73 24.38
CA PRO A 5 0.60 -12.92 25.27
C PRO A 5 0.28 -11.43 25.13
N GLU A 6 0.25 -10.72 26.26
CA GLU A 6 -0.10 -9.29 26.30
C GLU A 6 0.82 -8.44 25.41
N GLU A 7 2.11 -8.76 25.37
CA GLU A 7 3.10 -8.08 24.51
C GLU A 7 2.75 -8.18 23.02
N VAL A 8 2.22 -9.33 22.58
CA VAL A 8 1.78 -9.53 21.20
C VAL A 8 0.54 -8.68 20.93
N LEU A 9 -0.40 -8.64 21.87
CA LEU A 9 -1.61 -7.82 21.73
C LEU A 9 -1.24 -6.33 21.58
N GLN A 10 -0.36 -5.84 22.45
CA GLN A 10 0.12 -4.45 22.41
C GLN A 10 0.86 -4.14 21.11
N ARG A 11 1.71 -5.06 20.62
CA ARG A 11 2.41 -4.88 19.35
C ARG A 11 1.44 -4.81 18.18
N VAL A 12 0.44 -5.69 18.12
CA VAL A 12 -0.56 -5.67 17.03
C VAL A 12 -1.38 -4.38 17.06
N VAL A 13 -1.85 -3.94 18.23
CA VAL A 13 -2.56 -2.66 18.38
C VAL A 13 -1.69 -1.50 17.87
N TYR A 14 -0.42 -1.48 18.28
CA TYR A 14 0.53 -0.47 17.82
C TYR A 14 0.70 -0.48 16.29
N LEU A 15 0.86 -1.66 15.68
CA LEU A 15 1.00 -1.79 14.23
C LEU A 15 -0.24 -1.29 13.48
N ILE A 16 -1.44 -1.69 13.93
CA ILE A 16 -2.71 -1.25 13.34
C ILE A 16 -2.87 0.27 13.44
N GLN A 17 -2.51 0.88 14.57
CA GLN A 17 -2.66 2.33 14.74
C GLN A 17 -1.73 3.15 13.85
N HIS A 18 -0.63 2.58 13.39
CA HIS A 18 0.44 3.34 12.73
C HIS A 18 0.75 2.89 11.29
N HIS A 19 0.18 1.78 10.79
CA HIS A 19 0.53 1.26 9.46
C HIS A 19 0.28 2.23 8.29
N GLU A 20 -0.66 3.17 8.42
CA GLU A 20 -0.98 4.10 7.33
C GLU A 20 0.16 5.08 7.02
N PHE A 21 0.80 5.63 8.07
CA PHE A 21 1.87 6.63 7.96
C PHE A 21 3.26 6.07 8.32
N GLY A 22 3.30 4.99 9.10
CA GLY A 22 4.51 4.41 9.67
C GLY A 22 5.03 5.20 10.88
N ARG A 23 6.18 4.76 11.38
CA ARG A 23 7.03 5.44 12.37
C ARG A 23 8.48 5.24 11.99
N ASP A 24 9.31 6.24 12.26
CA ASP A 24 10.73 6.17 11.97
C ASP A 24 11.38 4.99 12.73
N ASN A 25 12.27 4.27 12.04
CA ASN A 25 13.02 3.12 12.55
C ASN A 25 12.17 1.92 13.01
N ASP A 26 10.92 1.77 12.54
CA ASP A 26 10.12 0.56 12.75
C ASP A 26 9.98 -0.23 11.44
N ALA A 27 10.74 -1.33 11.35
CA ALA A 27 10.79 -2.17 10.15
C ALA A 27 9.47 -2.90 9.87
N ASP A 28 8.70 -3.25 10.89
CA ASP A 28 7.42 -3.93 10.70
C ASP A 28 6.38 -2.94 10.14
N LEU A 29 6.35 -1.71 10.65
CA LEU A 29 5.49 -0.66 10.10
C LEU A 29 5.86 -0.29 8.68
N GLU A 30 7.16 -0.23 8.36
CA GLU A 30 7.61 -0.02 6.98
C GLU A 30 7.13 -1.15 6.06
N ALA A 31 7.31 -2.41 6.48
CA ALA A 31 6.85 -3.57 5.73
C ALA A 31 5.33 -3.60 5.55
N LEU A 32 4.56 -3.27 6.58
CA LEU A 32 3.10 -3.21 6.51
C LEU A 32 2.61 -2.11 5.56
N LYS A 33 3.24 -0.93 5.58
CA LYS A 33 2.90 0.19 4.69
C LYS A 33 3.19 -0.14 3.21
N ASP A 34 4.31 -0.84 2.97
CA ASP A 34 4.63 -1.36 1.65
C ASP A 34 3.60 -2.40 1.18
N ALA A 35 3.27 -3.37 2.04
CA ALA A 35 2.29 -4.42 1.74
C ALA A 35 0.89 -3.84 1.50
N ASP A 36 0.42 -2.91 2.33
CA ASP A 36 -0.85 -2.18 2.18
C ASP A 36 -0.93 -1.50 0.80
N SER A 37 0.09 -0.71 0.45
CA SER A 37 0.08 0.04 -0.81
C SER A 37 0.17 -0.88 -2.04
N LEU A 38 1.07 -1.87 -2.02
CA LEU A 38 1.25 -2.80 -3.14
C LEU A 38 0.02 -3.68 -3.36
N SER A 39 -0.54 -4.25 -2.28
CA SER A 39 -1.77 -5.06 -2.38
C SER A 39 -2.96 -4.25 -2.84
N PHE A 40 -3.07 -2.98 -2.42
CA PHE A 40 -4.09 -2.07 -2.91
C PHE A 40 -3.99 -1.86 -4.43
N PHE A 41 -2.79 -1.66 -4.97
CA PHE A 41 -2.59 -1.51 -6.43
C PHE A 41 -3.00 -2.75 -7.20
N GLU A 42 -2.68 -3.93 -6.68
CA GLU A 42 -2.97 -5.19 -7.36
C GLU A 42 -4.45 -5.55 -7.31
N THR A 43 -5.09 -5.36 -6.15
CA THR A 43 -6.41 -5.95 -5.88
C THR A 43 -7.54 -4.92 -5.83
N ASN A 44 -7.32 -3.74 -5.25
CA ASN A 44 -8.39 -2.76 -5.01
C ASN A 44 -8.44 -1.62 -6.03
N LEU A 45 -7.29 -1.17 -6.52
CA LEU A 45 -7.18 -0.04 -7.45
C LEU A 45 -8.05 -0.20 -8.71
N PRO A 46 -8.20 -1.39 -9.33
CA PRO A 46 -9.11 -1.56 -10.46
C PRO A 46 -10.57 -1.26 -10.11
N GLY A 47 -11.02 -1.74 -8.94
CA GLY A 47 -12.38 -1.48 -8.44
C GLY A 47 -12.58 -0.03 -8.02
N TYR A 48 -11.55 0.56 -7.43
CA TYR A 48 -11.52 1.97 -7.04
C TYR A 48 -11.63 2.88 -8.28
N TYR A 49 -10.87 2.61 -9.34
CA TYR A 49 -10.95 3.31 -10.62
C TYR A 49 -12.35 3.30 -11.20
N ARG A 50 -13.02 2.14 -11.21
CA ARG A 50 -14.38 2.04 -11.75
C ARG A 50 -15.42 2.79 -10.91
N ARG A 51 -15.19 2.97 -9.61
CA ARG A 51 -16.11 3.65 -8.70
C ARG A 51 -15.90 5.16 -8.66
N GLU A 52 -14.66 5.59 -8.53
CA GLU A 52 -14.30 7.01 -8.28
C GLU A 52 -13.82 7.74 -9.53
N GLY A 53 -13.47 7.01 -10.60
CA GLY A 53 -12.91 7.58 -11.82
C GLY A 53 -11.39 7.68 -11.81
N GLU A 54 -10.85 8.14 -12.94
CA GLU A 54 -9.42 8.14 -13.23
C GLU A 54 -8.61 9.09 -12.37
N GLU A 55 -9.05 10.35 -12.24
CA GLU A 55 -8.31 11.38 -11.52
C GLU A 55 -8.08 10.98 -10.06
N GLU A 56 -9.14 10.53 -9.39
CA GLU A 56 -9.09 10.13 -8.00
C GLU A 56 -8.29 8.83 -7.80
N ALA A 57 -8.41 7.87 -8.73
CA ALA A 57 -7.59 6.66 -8.70
C ALA A 57 -6.10 6.96 -8.91
N LEU A 58 -5.75 7.87 -9.84
CA LEU A 58 -4.38 8.31 -10.06
C LEU A 58 -3.83 9.05 -8.84
N ARG A 59 -4.62 9.93 -8.23
CA ARG A 59 -4.26 10.62 -6.98
C ARG A 59 -3.98 9.61 -5.86
N ARG A 60 -4.86 8.62 -5.68
CA ARG A 60 -4.71 7.56 -4.67
C ARG A 60 -3.49 6.69 -4.95
N MET A 61 -3.22 6.35 -6.22
CA MET A 61 -2.03 5.61 -6.63
C MET A 61 -0.75 6.38 -6.33
N ARG A 62 -0.67 7.67 -6.70
CA ARG A 62 0.48 8.54 -6.39
C ARG A 62 0.70 8.66 -4.88
N TRP A 63 -0.38 8.82 -4.10
CA TRP A 63 -0.30 8.84 -2.64
C TRP A 63 0.24 7.52 -2.07
N GLY A 64 -0.28 6.38 -2.53
CA GLY A 64 0.23 5.06 -2.13
C GLY A 64 1.71 4.87 -2.49
N TYR A 65 2.12 5.27 -3.70
CA TYR A 65 3.50 5.13 -4.16
C TYR A 65 4.45 5.99 -3.33
N ASN A 66 4.04 7.21 -2.97
CA ASN A 66 4.84 8.11 -2.15
C ASN A 66 5.11 7.57 -0.75
N ARG A 67 4.23 6.71 -0.23
CA ARG A 67 4.41 6.04 1.06
C ARG A 67 5.41 4.88 1.02
N LEU A 68 5.65 4.29 -0.16
CA LEU A 68 6.53 3.13 -0.29
C LEU A 68 7.96 3.44 0.15
N SER A 69 8.54 2.47 0.86
CA SER A 69 9.97 2.42 1.14
C SER A 69 10.78 2.26 -0.16
N LYS A 70 12.11 2.32 -0.06
CA LYS A 70 12.99 2.01 -1.19
C LYS A 70 12.74 0.59 -1.72
N ARG A 71 12.54 -0.39 -0.82
CA ARG A 71 12.24 -1.78 -1.19
C ARG A 71 10.86 -1.88 -1.85
N GLY A 72 9.85 -1.22 -1.27
CA GLY A 72 8.49 -1.20 -1.84
C GLY A 72 8.47 -0.65 -3.27
N ARG A 73 9.22 0.43 -3.55
CA ARG A 73 9.35 0.98 -4.92
C ARG A 73 10.06 0.03 -5.87
N GLN A 74 11.08 -0.70 -5.41
CA GLN A 74 11.73 -1.72 -6.23
C GLN A 74 10.74 -2.82 -6.62
N ILE A 75 9.96 -3.31 -5.66
CA ILE A 75 8.91 -4.31 -5.92
C ILE A 75 7.89 -3.76 -6.91
N PHE A 76 7.42 -2.53 -6.69
CA PHE A 76 6.45 -1.87 -7.58
C PHE A 76 6.91 -1.84 -9.05
N HIS A 77 8.18 -1.50 -9.29
CA HIS A 77 8.75 -1.41 -10.64
C HIS A 77 9.08 -2.77 -11.26
N GLN A 78 9.39 -3.78 -10.44
CA GLN A 78 9.68 -5.14 -10.92
C GLN A 78 8.42 -5.98 -11.12
N HIS A 79 7.32 -5.63 -10.46
CA HIS A 79 6.07 -6.35 -10.54
C HIS A 79 5.44 -6.23 -11.93
N LYS A 80 4.95 -7.35 -12.46
CA LYS A 80 4.28 -7.42 -13.77
C LYS A 80 2.78 -7.21 -13.60
N TRP A 81 2.36 -5.95 -13.56
CA TRP A 81 0.96 -5.57 -13.45
C TRP A 81 0.15 -6.09 -14.65
N GLN A 82 -0.96 -6.78 -14.40
CA GLN A 82 -1.78 -7.41 -15.45
C GLN A 82 -3.12 -6.70 -15.70
N ASN A 83 -3.64 -6.00 -14.69
CA ASN A 83 -4.95 -5.39 -14.79
C ASN A 83 -4.92 -4.15 -15.72
N LYS A 84 -5.89 -4.06 -16.63
CA LYS A 84 -5.96 -2.99 -17.65
C LYS A 84 -6.11 -1.60 -17.04
N GLU A 85 -6.89 -1.44 -15.97
CA GLU A 85 -7.07 -0.16 -15.29
C GLU A 85 -5.77 0.28 -14.60
N VAL A 86 -5.07 -0.65 -13.95
CA VAL A 86 -3.75 -0.39 -13.34
C VAL A 86 -2.71 -0.03 -14.39
N LEU A 87 -2.66 -0.77 -15.51
CA LEU A 87 -1.75 -0.48 -16.63
C LEU A 87 -2.01 0.89 -17.26
N HIS A 88 -3.28 1.29 -17.36
CA HIS A 88 -3.66 2.62 -17.83
C HIS A 88 -3.18 3.71 -16.86
N LEU A 89 -3.43 3.55 -15.57
CA LEU A 89 -2.95 4.48 -14.53
C LEU A 89 -1.42 4.56 -14.48
N LEU A 90 -0.71 3.45 -14.68
CA LEU A 90 0.76 3.41 -14.76
C LEU A 90 1.30 4.27 -15.91
N LYS A 91 0.62 4.32 -17.05
CA LYS A 91 1.01 5.22 -18.15
C LYS A 91 0.89 6.68 -17.69
N LYS A 92 -0.25 7.04 -17.09
CA LYS A 92 -0.51 8.38 -16.54
C LYS A 92 0.38 8.77 -15.36
N PHE A 93 0.86 7.80 -14.62
CA PHE A 93 1.78 8.02 -13.52
C PHE A 93 3.17 8.48 -14.00
N ASN A 94 3.59 8.01 -15.17
CA ASN A 94 4.91 8.28 -15.77
C ASN A 94 4.93 9.47 -16.75
N GLU A 95 3.75 10.02 -17.09
CA GLU A 95 3.60 11.35 -17.71
C GLU A 95 3.95 12.44 -16.70
#